data_AF-A0A7S0RVN5-F1
#
_entry.id   AF-A0A7S0RVN5-F1
#
_cell.length_a   1.000
_cell.length_b   1.000
_cell.length_c   1.000
_cell.angle_alpha   90.00
_cell.angle_beta   90.00
_cell.angle_gamma   90.00
#
_symmetry.space_group_name_H-M   'P 1'
#
loop_
_entity.id
_entity.type
_entity.pdbx_description
1 polymer ?
#
loop_
_entity_poly.entity_id
_entity_poly.type
_entity_poly.pdbx_seq_one_letter_code
_entity_poly.pdbx_strand_id
1 'polypeptide(L)'
;AEAGGGGPVHHLSRLPETLVEALKAAIQVAVTERRIIGLRRLRRWLAEDPRAGIAAQAVDAPDVELLNAAAGSALPLHGSILVLPEVEDATIDPFRKVVIQMLQTKRTIKKAEIRVAATAALGVEVPTSVYNKVLKELCVVKGGEWQLRSGNEQ
;
A
#
# COMPACT_ATOMS: atom_id res chain seq x y z
N ALA A 1 -47.31 -21.01 11.37
CA ALA A 1 -46.10 -21.84 11.22
C ALA A 1 -45.73 -21.76 9.75
N GLU A 2 -44.59 -21.25 9.31
CA GLU A 2 -43.26 -21.40 9.90
C GLU A 2 -42.49 -20.08 9.93
N ALA A 3 -41.86 -19.82 11.08
CA ALA A 3 -40.80 -18.84 11.24
C ALA A 3 -39.47 -19.52 10.91
N GLY A 4 -38.57 -18.83 10.21
CA GLY A 4 -37.22 -19.35 10.04
C GLY A 4 -36.39 -18.55 9.06
N GLY A 5 -35.34 -17.89 9.55
CA GLY A 5 -34.30 -17.34 8.69
C GLY A 5 -33.59 -16.10 9.19
N GLY A 6 -33.43 -15.92 10.51
CA GLY A 6 -32.44 -15.00 11.05
C GLY A 6 -31.04 -15.53 10.72
N GLY A 7 -30.46 -15.04 9.62
CA GLY A 7 -29.02 -15.18 9.36
C GLY A 7 -28.23 -14.31 10.34
N PRO A 8 -27.01 -14.72 10.75
CA PRO A 8 -26.17 -13.89 11.59
C PRO A 8 -25.75 -12.67 10.77
N VAL A 9 -26.36 -11.53 11.03
CA VAL A 9 -25.82 -10.23 10.60
C VAL A 9 -24.46 -10.14 11.27
N HIS A 10 -23.37 -10.37 10.54
CA HIS A 10 -22.04 -10.08 11.04
C HIS A 10 -22.02 -8.61 11.43
N HIS A 11 -22.01 -8.34 12.73
CA HIS A 11 -21.80 -7.00 13.27
C HIS A 11 -20.32 -6.68 13.01
N LEU A 12 -19.99 -6.35 11.75
CA LEU A 12 -18.78 -5.64 11.43
C LEU A 12 -18.95 -4.29 12.13
N SER A 13 -18.41 -4.18 13.33
CA SER A 13 -18.35 -2.94 14.07
C SER A 13 -17.61 -1.93 13.21
N ARG A 14 -18.37 -1.14 12.46
CA ARG A 14 -17.87 -0.03 11.67
C ARG A 14 -17.15 0.91 12.63
N LEU A 15 -15.89 1.19 12.36
CA LEU A 15 -15.14 2.16 13.17
C LEU A 15 -15.94 3.47 13.22
N PRO A 16 -15.99 4.16 14.38
CA PRO A 16 -16.63 5.46 14.45
C PRO A 16 -15.96 6.42 13.46
N GLU A 17 -16.75 7.30 12.84
CA GLU A 17 -16.28 8.17 11.76
C GLU A 17 -15.05 9.02 12.16
N THR A 18 -15.04 9.50 13.40
CA THR A 18 -13.90 10.24 13.97
C THR A 18 -12.61 9.41 14.00
N LEU A 19 -12.71 8.11 14.26
CA LEU A 19 -11.57 7.20 14.26
C LEU A 19 -11.14 6.85 12.83
N VAL A 20 -12.08 6.75 11.88
CA VAL A 20 -11.76 6.54 10.45
C VAL A 20 -10.95 7.72 9.91
N GLU A 21 -11.37 8.96 10.17
CA GLU A 21 -10.67 10.15 9.69
C GLU A 21 -9.28 10.29 10.34
N ALA A 22 -9.17 10.01 11.64
CA ALA A 22 -7.87 9.99 12.32
C ALA A 22 -6.97 8.88 11.76
N LEU A 23 -7.52 7.70 11.49
CA LEU A 23 -6.79 6.58 10.91
C LEU A 23 -6.30 6.91 9.49
N LYS A 24 -7.12 7.56 8.67
CA LYS A 24 -6.72 8.04 7.34
C LYS A 24 -5.54 9.02 7.41
N ALA A 25 -5.62 10.01 8.29
CA ALA A 25 -4.53 10.97 8.50
C ALA A 25 -3.24 10.30 9.01
N ALA A 26 -3.38 9.38 9.97
CA ALA A 26 -2.27 8.60 10.52
C ALA A 26 -1.61 7.70 9.45
N ILE A 27 -2.41 7.00 8.65
CA ILE A 27 -1.93 6.19 7.52
C ILE A 27 -1.20 7.06 6.50
N GLN A 28 -1.75 8.22 6.14
CA GLN A 28 -1.10 9.16 5.22
C GLN A 28 0.30 9.53 5.71
N VAL A 29 0.45 9.88 6.99
CA VAL A 29 1.76 10.21 7.58
C VAL A 29 2.71 9.01 7.48
N ALA A 30 2.28 7.84 7.96
CA ALA A 30 3.10 6.63 7.99
C ALA A 30 3.55 6.19 6.58
N VAL A 31 2.67 6.27 5.59
CA VAL A 31 2.98 5.88 4.21
C VAL A 31 3.82 6.94 3.49
N THR A 32 3.66 8.22 3.79
CA THR A 32 4.46 9.30 3.16
C THR A 32 5.94 9.18 3.54
N GLU A 33 6.23 8.89 4.81
CA GLU A 33 7.61 8.73 5.28
C GLU A 33 8.29 7.49 4.71
N ARG A 34 7.55 6.40 4.56
CA ARG A 34 8.11 5.07 4.23
C ARG A 34 7.95 4.69 2.78
N ARG A 35 7.02 5.32 2.06
CA ARG A 35 6.57 5.05 0.68
C ARG A 35 5.94 3.68 0.46
N ILE A 36 6.31 2.69 1.27
CA ILE A 36 5.74 1.34 1.33
C ILE A 36 5.70 0.88 2.78
N ILE A 37 4.54 0.39 3.24
CA ILE A 37 4.34 -0.08 4.61
C ILE A 37 3.44 -1.31 4.62
N GLY A 38 3.87 -2.37 5.30
CA GLY A 38 3.03 -3.55 5.53
C GLY A 38 2.10 -3.34 6.72
N LEU A 39 0.94 -3.99 6.73
CA LEU A 39 -0.05 -3.81 7.81
C LEU A 39 0.50 -4.11 9.20
N ARG A 40 1.38 -5.12 9.34
CA ARG A 40 2.05 -5.42 10.62
C ARG A 40 2.87 -4.23 11.12
N ARG A 41 3.58 -3.57 10.20
CA ARG A 41 4.36 -2.38 10.54
C ARG A 41 3.49 -1.16 10.78
N LEU A 42 2.41 -0.99 10.02
CA LEU A 42 1.43 0.07 10.25
C LEU A 42 0.84 -0.05 11.66
N ARG A 43 0.42 -1.24 12.08
CA ARG A 43 -0.09 -1.47 13.45
C ARG A 43 0.92 -1.10 14.52
N ARG A 44 2.19 -1.49 14.33
CA ARG A 44 3.27 -1.09 15.23
C ARG A 44 3.44 0.43 15.28
N TRP A 45 3.45 1.08 14.13
CA TRP A 45 3.55 2.53 14.03
C TRP A 45 2.37 3.23 14.73
N LEU A 46 1.14 2.73 14.56
CA LEU A 46 -0.04 3.25 15.25
C LEU A 46 0.06 3.11 16.77
N ALA A 47 0.73 2.08 17.28
CA ALA A 47 0.90 1.85 18.72
C ALA A 47 2.05 2.68 19.33
N GLU A 48 3.11 2.94 18.56
CA GLU A 48 4.36 3.52 19.07
C GLU A 48 4.54 5.01 18.73
N ASP A 49 3.98 5.48 17.61
CA ASP A 49 4.21 6.84 17.13
C ASP A 49 3.15 7.81 17.72
N PRO A 50 3.55 8.88 18.44
CA PRO A 50 2.61 9.82 19.03
C PRO A 50 1.73 10.53 17.99
N ARG A 51 2.15 10.60 16.72
CA ARG A 51 1.38 11.21 15.64
C ARG A 51 0.18 10.37 15.22
N ALA A 52 0.09 9.11 15.66
CA ALA A 52 -1.11 8.30 15.49
C ALA A 52 -2.30 8.88 16.28
N GLY A 53 -2.06 9.55 17.42
CA GLY A 53 -3.11 10.16 18.23
C GLY A 53 -4.23 9.17 18.57
N ILE A 54 -5.48 9.52 18.28
CA ILE A 54 -6.63 8.64 18.54
C ILE A 54 -6.66 7.39 17.63
N ALA A 55 -5.95 7.40 16.50
CA ALA A 55 -5.86 6.25 15.59
C ALA A 55 -5.16 5.05 16.23
N ALA A 56 -4.39 5.26 17.32
CA ALA A 56 -3.82 4.18 18.13
C ALA A 56 -4.90 3.22 18.67
N GLN A 57 -6.14 3.67 18.83
CA GLN A 57 -7.26 2.82 19.25
C GLN A 57 -7.66 1.79 18.17
N ALA A 58 -7.28 2.01 16.91
CA ALA A 58 -7.54 1.11 15.79
C ALA A 58 -6.38 0.10 15.54
N VAL A 59 -5.40 0.00 16.44
CA VAL A 59 -4.25 -0.92 16.30
C VAL A 59 -4.67 -2.37 16.10
N ASP A 60 -5.82 -2.79 16.65
CA ASP A 60 -6.37 -4.15 16.51
C ASP A 60 -7.56 -4.23 15.54
N ALA A 61 -7.88 -3.14 14.82
CA ALA A 61 -8.97 -3.13 13.84
C ALA A 61 -8.72 -4.17 12.73
N PRO A 62 -9.73 -4.82 12.16
CA PRO A 62 -9.55 -5.79 11.07
C PRO A 62 -8.73 -5.22 9.90
N ASP A 63 -7.96 -6.06 9.20
CA ASP A 63 -7.13 -5.63 8.06
C ASP A 63 -7.98 -4.88 7.00
N VAL A 64 -9.22 -5.32 6.77
CA VAL A 64 -10.15 -4.66 5.84
C VAL A 64 -10.46 -3.21 6.25
N GLU A 65 -10.59 -2.91 7.54
CA GLU A 65 -10.83 -1.54 8.03
C GLU A 65 -9.59 -0.66 7.83
N LEU A 66 -8.39 -1.20 8.10
CA LEU A 66 -7.13 -0.49 7.85
C LEU A 66 -6.93 -0.19 6.36
N LEU A 67 -7.22 -1.16 5.48
CA LEU A 67 -7.11 -0.99 4.03
C LEU A 67 -8.16 -0.02 3.48
N ASN A 68 -9.38 -0.06 4.01
CA ASN A 68 -10.45 0.89 3.62
C ASN A 68 -10.10 2.32 4.06
N ALA A 69 -9.59 2.51 5.27
CA ALA A 69 -9.16 3.82 5.76
C ALA A 69 -7.96 4.38 4.97
N ALA A 70 -7.14 3.51 4.38
CA ALA A 70 -6.05 3.91 3.49
C ALA A 70 -6.54 4.43 2.13
N ALA A 71 -7.80 4.20 1.75
CA ALA A 71 -8.33 4.60 0.46
C ALA A 71 -8.18 6.11 0.23
N GLY A 72 -7.57 6.47 -0.91
CA GLY A 72 -7.24 7.86 -1.27
C GLY A 72 -5.88 8.35 -0.77
N SER A 73 -5.30 7.69 0.24
CA SER A 73 -3.98 8.03 0.79
C SER A 73 -2.87 7.08 0.34
N ALA A 74 -3.21 5.80 0.22
CA ALA A 74 -2.30 4.76 -0.22
C ALA A 74 -3.04 3.73 -1.08
N LEU A 75 -2.29 3.04 -1.91
CA LEU A 75 -2.80 1.94 -2.71
C LEU A 75 -2.54 0.60 -2.02
N PRO A 76 -3.58 -0.18 -1.69
CA PRO A 76 -3.40 -1.52 -1.16
C PRO A 76 -2.94 -2.50 -2.25
N LEU A 77 -1.85 -3.21 -1.98
CA LEU A 77 -1.31 -4.29 -2.79
C LEU A 77 -1.34 -5.60 -2.02
N HIS A 78 -1.78 -6.67 -2.69
CA HIS A 78 -1.73 -8.05 -2.17
C HIS A 78 -2.35 -8.22 -0.76
N GLY A 79 -3.36 -7.41 -0.44
CA GLY A 79 -4.16 -7.48 0.79
C GLY A 79 -3.43 -7.13 2.10
N SER A 80 -2.18 -6.67 2.05
CA SER A 80 -1.39 -6.47 3.28
C SER A 80 -0.29 -5.40 3.19
N ILE A 81 -0.14 -4.76 2.03
CA ILE A 81 0.91 -3.76 1.79
C ILE A 81 0.24 -2.49 1.28
N LEU A 82 0.58 -1.34 1.86
CA LEU A 82 0.16 -0.03 1.41
C LEU A 82 1.33 0.65 0.71
N VAL A 83 1.10 1.18 -0.49
CA VAL A 83 2.10 1.90 -1.28
C VAL A 83 1.63 3.32 -1.53
N LEU A 84 2.52 4.29 -1.31
CA LEU A 84 2.29 5.67 -1.68
C LEU A 84 2.29 5.77 -3.22
N PRO A 85 1.18 6.20 -3.85
CA PRO A 85 1.06 6.21 -5.30
C PRO A 85 2.00 7.20 -5.97
N GLU A 86 2.23 8.36 -5.35
CA GLU A 86 3.03 9.47 -5.88
C GLU A 86 3.95 10.01 -4.78
N VAL A 87 5.18 10.36 -5.14
CA VAL A 87 6.18 10.92 -4.23
C VAL A 87 6.47 12.40 -4.52
N GLU A 88 5.59 13.04 -5.29
CA GLU A 88 5.69 14.44 -5.71
C GLU A 88 6.98 14.73 -6.51
N ASP A 89 7.43 13.74 -7.30
CA ASP A 89 8.60 13.83 -8.17
C ASP A 89 8.19 13.49 -9.59
N ALA A 90 7.95 14.52 -10.41
CA ALA A 90 7.50 14.40 -11.79
C ALA A 90 8.46 13.57 -12.68
N THR A 91 9.72 13.39 -12.27
CA THR A 91 10.69 12.57 -13.01
C THR A 91 10.56 11.08 -12.71
N ILE A 92 9.93 10.73 -11.58
CA ILE A 92 9.85 9.36 -11.05
C ILE A 92 8.42 8.83 -11.09
N ASP A 93 7.46 9.66 -10.74
CA ASP A 93 6.06 9.28 -10.60
C ASP A 93 5.46 8.61 -11.84
N PRO A 94 5.77 9.02 -13.09
CA PRO A 94 5.29 8.31 -14.27
C PRO A 94 5.73 6.84 -14.32
N PHE A 95 7.03 6.57 -14.08
CA PHE A 95 7.55 5.20 -14.07
C PHE A 95 7.11 4.42 -12.82
N ARG A 96 7.03 5.09 -11.67
CA ARG A 96 6.49 4.52 -10.43
C ARG A 96 5.08 3.97 -10.63
N LYS A 97 4.19 4.75 -11.25
CA LYS A 97 2.80 4.34 -11.54
C LYS A 97 2.76 3.07 -12.38
N VAL A 98 3.60 2.96 -13.41
CA VAL A 98 3.72 1.75 -14.24
C VAL A 98 4.11 0.54 -13.39
N VAL A 99 5.14 0.67 -12.55
CA VAL A 99 5.60 -0.43 -11.69
C VAL A 99 4.51 -0.83 -10.69
N ILE A 100 3.82 0.13 -10.06
CA ILE A 100 2.71 -0.16 -9.14
C ILE A 100 1.58 -0.92 -9.86
N GLN A 101 1.19 -0.49 -11.07
CA GLN A 101 0.17 -1.18 -11.86
C GLN A 101 0.56 -2.63 -12.19
N MET A 102 1.83 -2.87 -12.54
CA MET A 102 2.31 -4.24 -12.72
C MET A 102 2.23 -5.05 -11.42
N LEU A 103 2.60 -4.44 -10.29
CA LEU A 103 2.59 -5.09 -8.98
C LEU A 103 1.18 -5.33 -8.42
N GLN A 104 0.14 -4.64 -8.91
CA GLN A 104 -1.25 -4.97 -8.58
C GLN A 104 -1.65 -6.37 -9.04
N THR A 105 -1.10 -6.82 -10.17
CA THR A 105 -1.46 -8.12 -10.78
C THR A 105 -0.41 -9.20 -10.56
N LYS A 106 0.85 -8.81 -10.33
CA LYS A 106 1.99 -9.72 -10.19
C LYS A 106 2.74 -9.48 -8.88
N ARG A 107 3.07 -10.55 -8.16
CA ARG A 107 3.99 -10.46 -7.01
C ARG A 107 5.45 -10.29 -7.41
N THR A 108 5.78 -10.72 -8.62
CA THR A 108 7.13 -10.72 -9.17
C THR A 108 7.11 -10.26 -10.61
N ILE A 109 8.05 -9.40 -10.99
CA ILE A 109 8.15 -8.80 -12.33
C ILE A 109 9.57 -8.92 -12.87
N LYS A 110 9.71 -9.28 -14.15
CA LYS A 110 11.02 -9.39 -14.81
C LYS A 110 11.43 -8.08 -15.47
N LYS A 111 12.74 -7.86 -15.57
CA LYS A 111 13.33 -6.68 -16.24
C LYS A 111 12.78 -6.46 -17.66
N ALA A 112 12.61 -7.54 -18.44
CA ALA A 112 12.08 -7.46 -19.80
C ALA A 112 10.63 -6.95 -19.82
N GLU A 113 9.78 -7.47 -18.93
CA GLU A 113 8.37 -7.06 -18.83
C GLU A 113 8.25 -5.60 -18.41
N ILE A 114 9.08 -5.15 -17.47
CA ILE A 114 9.10 -3.76 -17.00
C ILE A 114 9.44 -2.81 -18.15
N ARG A 115 10.44 -3.17 -18.98
CA ARG A 115 10.82 -2.36 -20.14
C ARG A 115 9.68 -2.24 -21.14
N VAL A 116 9.04 -3.36 -21.49
CA VAL A 116 7.89 -3.36 -22.41
C VAL A 116 6.75 -2.50 -21.87
N ALA A 117 6.38 -2.67 -20.60
CA ALA A 117 5.32 -1.89 -19.98
C ALA A 117 5.65 -0.39 -19.91
N ALA A 118 6.89 -0.04 -19.56
CA ALA A 118 7.33 1.34 -19.48
C ALA A 118 7.37 2.02 -20.85
N THR A 119 7.91 1.37 -21.87
CA THR A 119 7.91 1.91 -23.24
C THR A 119 6.48 2.11 -23.74
N ALA A 120 5.59 1.14 -23.50
CA ALA A 120 4.18 1.23 -23.91
C ALA A 120 3.44 2.39 -23.20
N ALA A 121 3.72 2.62 -21.91
CA ALA A 121 3.02 3.64 -21.13
C ALA A 121 3.61 5.05 -21.26
N LEU A 122 4.93 5.17 -21.41
CA LEU A 122 5.65 6.46 -21.36
C LEU A 122 6.11 6.95 -22.73
N GLY A 123 6.17 6.07 -23.75
CA GLY A 123 6.65 6.41 -25.09
C GLY A 123 8.14 6.76 -25.17
N VAL A 124 8.86 6.75 -24.04
CA VAL A 124 10.28 7.10 -23.94
C VAL A 124 11.04 6.06 -23.14
N GLU A 125 12.35 5.97 -23.36
CA GLU A 125 13.21 5.12 -22.54
C GLU A 125 13.34 5.69 -21.13
N VAL A 126 13.13 4.83 -20.12
CA VAL A 126 13.28 5.20 -18.71
C VAL A 126 14.76 5.30 -18.36
N PRO A 127 15.24 6.44 -17.84
CA PRO A 127 16.62 6.57 -17.39
C PRO A 127 16.99 5.48 -16.37
N THR A 128 18.20 4.93 -16.49
CA THR A 128 18.67 3.86 -15.59
C THR A 128 18.65 4.28 -14.11
N SER A 129 18.88 5.57 -13.83
CA SER A 129 18.77 6.15 -12.48
C SER A 129 17.34 6.07 -11.93
N VAL A 130 16.33 6.47 -12.71
CA VAL A 130 14.91 6.40 -12.36
C VAL A 130 14.48 4.94 -12.21
N TYR A 131 14.88 4.08 -13.14
CA TYR A 131 14.60 2.64 -13.11
C TYR A 131 15.06 2.01 -11.79
N ASN A 132 16.33 2.22 -11.44
CA ASN A 132 16.91 1.67 -10.22
C ASN A 132 16.32 2.30 -8.95
N LYS A 133 16.02 3.60 -8.96
CA LYS A 133 15.45 4.30 -7.81
C LYS A 133 14.07 3.74 -7.46
N VAL A 134 13.17 3.63 -8.45
CA VAL A 134 11.82 3.08 -8.24
C VAL A 134 11.86 1.62 -7.81
N LEU A 135 12.63 0.78 -8.50
CA LEU A 135 12.62 -0.65 -8.21
C LEU A 135 13.29 -1.01 -6.88
N LYS A 136 14.35 -0.32 -6.46
CA LYS A 136 14.94 -0.55 -5.13
C LYS A 136 14.03 -0.10 -3.99
N GLU A 137 13.19 0.90 -4.26
CA GLU A 137 12.22 1.39 -3.30
C GLU A 137 11.06 0.39 -3.14
N LEU A 138 10.41 0.02 -4.25
CA LEU A 138 9.21 -0.81 -4.25
C LEU A 138 9.48 -2.31 -4.15
N CYS A 139 10.65 -2.76 -4.59
CA CYS A 139 10.96 -4.18 -4.78
C CYS A 139 12.28 -4.58 -4.10
N VAL A 140 12.43 -5.89 -3.96
CA VAL A 140 13.68 -6.57 -3.60
C VAL A 140 14.04 -7.55 -4.71
N VAL A 141 15.33 -7.82 -4.90
CA VAL A 141 15.77 -8.83 -5.88
C VAL A 141 15.75 -10.20 -5.21
N LYS A 142 15.01 -11.14 -5.79
CA LYS A 142 14.97 -12.54 -5.35
C LYS A 142 14.97 -13.46 -6.56
N GLY A 143 15.93 -14.38 -6.64
CA GLY A 143 16.05 -15.32 -7.76
C GLY A 143 16.26 -14.65 -9.13
N GLY A 144 16.86 -13.44 -9.16
CA GLY A 144 17.06 -12.67 -10.39
C GLY A 144 15.83 -11.89 -10.88
N GLU A 145 14.74 -11.89 -10.10
CA GLU A 145 13.51 -11.15 -10.40
C GLU A 145 13.24 -10.06 -9.36
N TRP A 146 12.43 -9.07 -9.72
CA TRP A 146 11.98 -8.03 -8.80
C TRP A 146 10.69 -8.47 -8.12
N GLN A 147 10.75 -8.65 -6.81
CA GLN A 147 9.60 -9.01 -6.00
C GLN A 147 9.14 -7.81 -5.16
N LEU A 148 7.83 -7.60 -5.05
CA LEU A 148 7.29 -6.55 -4.18
C LEU A 148 7.85 -6.66 -2.76
N ARG A 149 8.32 -5.55 -2.22
CA ARG A 149 8.84 -5.45 -0.86
C ARG A 149 7.72 -5.69 0.15
N SER A 150 8.03 -6.34 1.28
CA SER A 150 7.02 -6.66 2.30
C SER A 150 6.50 -5.44 3.07
N GLY A 151 7.24 -4.33 3.05
CA GLY A 151 6.94 -3.12 3.84
C GLY A 151 7.09 -3.30 5.35
N ASN A 152 7.60 -4.45 5.82
CA ASN A 152 7.78 -4.78 7.24
C ASN A 152 9.25 -4.75 7.69
N GLU A 153 10.17 -4.43 6.78
CA GLU A 153 11.61 -4.34 7.06
C GLU A 153 11.93 -3.08 7.88
N GLN A 154 13.02 -3.13 8.67
CA GLN A 154 13.42 -2.13 9.67
C GLN A 154 13.63 -0.73 9.07
#